data_AF-A0ABD5D4Z1-F1
#
_entry.id   AF-A0ABD5D4Z1-F1
#
_cell.length_a   1.000
_cell.length_b   1.000
_cell.length_c   1.000
_cell.angle_alpha   90.00
_cell.angle_beta   90.00
_cell.angle_gamma   90.00
#
_symmetry.space_group_name_H-M   'P 1'
#
loop_
_entity.id
_entity.type
_entity.pdbx_description
1 polymer ?
#
loop_
_entity_poly.entity_id
_entity_poly.type
_entity_poly.pdbx_seq_one_letter_code
_entity_poly.pdbx_strand_id
1 'polypeptide(L)'
;MKQSDEHRTRSVRSTVRMTPEERAWVDMRIASVGNPKFNAFACRALTTSKIVHVHFTDTKKLLEQMSRIGNNLNQIAHRANETERLTAEDVALVKNEVYDLFLAVNDNLLHRLDLVQRYERVVLNGNHENSRD
;
A
#
# COMPACT_ATOMS: atom_id res chain seq x y z
N MET A 1 -12.79 -47.55 -9.78
CA MET A 1 -14.03 -46.87 -9.34
C MET A 1 -13.71 -45.44 -8.95
N LYS A 2 -14.25 -44.44 -9.64
CA LYS A 2 -14.27 -43.05 -9.14
C LYS A 2 -15.31 -43.02 -8.00
N GLN A 3 -14.89 -42.71 -6.78
CA GLN A 3 -15.83 -42.46 -5.68
C GLN A 3 -16.81 -41.37 -6.12
N SER A 4 -18.10 -41.60 -5.93
CA SER A 4 -19.16 -40.61 -6.18
C SER A 4 -18.94 -39.42 -5.25
N ASP A 5 -18.92 -38.21 -5.82
CA ASP A 5 -18.73 -36.95 -5.08
C ASP A 5 -19.97 -36.57 -4.22
N GLU A 6 -20.99 -37.44 -4.15
CA GLU A 6 -22.33 -37.18 -3.57
C GLU A 6 -22.36 -36.88 -2.06
N HIS A 7 -21.30 -37.19 -1.31
CA HIS A 7 -21.25 -36.95 0.15
C HIS A 7 -20.12 -36.02 0.60
N ARG A 8 -19.50 -35.26 -0.31
CA ARG A 8 -18.41 -34.34 0.06
C ARG A 8 -18.96 -33.01 0.55
N THR A 9 -18.56 -32.59 1.75
CA THR A 9 -18.85 -31.26 2.30
C THR A 9 -18.31 -30.12 1.42
N ARG A 10 -17.22 -30.36 0.67
CA ARG A 10 -16.67 -29.44 -0.34
C ARG A 10 -16.80 -30.08 -1.73
N SER A 11 -17.98 -29.93 -2.34
CA SER A 11 -18.38 -30.54 -3.61
C SER A 11 -17.93 -29.74 -4.84
N VAL A 12 -17.79 -28.43 -4.73
CA VAL A 12 -17.38 -27.55 -5.85
C VAL A 12 -15.86 -27.60 -6.03
N ARG A 13 -15.41 -27.85 -7.26
CA ARG A 13 -13.98 -27.85 -7.63
C ARG A 13 -13.61 -26.56 -8.36
N SER A 14 -12.62 -25.85 -7.83
CA SER A 14 -11.96 -24.73 -8.51
C SER A 14 -10.54 -25.15 -8.91
N THR A 15 -10.10 -24.77 -10.11
CA THR A 15 -8.76 -25.08 -10.63
C THR A 15 -7.97 -23.81 -10.88
N VAL A 16 -6.67 -23.85 -10.62
CA VAL A 16 -5.74 -22.74 -10.83
C VAL A 16 -4.49 -23.30 -11.52
N ARG A 17 -4.02 -22.63 -12.56
CA ARG A 17 -2.75 -22.95 -13.23
C ARG A 17 -1.68 -22.00 -12.71
N MET A 18 -0.47 -22.52 -12.49
CA MET A 18 0.66 -21.78 -11.95
C MET A 18 1.91 -22.10 -12.77
N THR A 19 2.82 -21.14 -12.87
CA THR A 19 4.19 -21.40 -13.33
C THR A 19 4.95 -22.20 -12.26
N PRO A 20 6.09 -22.84 -12.62
CA PRO A 20 6.93 -23.52 -11.62
C PRO A 20 7.40 -22.60 -10.50
N GLU A 21 7.69 -21.33 -10.82
CA GLU A 21 8.11 -20.32 -9.85
C GLU A 21 6.99 -19.99 -8.86
N GLU A 22 5.80 -19.66 -9.37
CA GLU A 22 4.62 -19.40 -8.52
C GLU A 22 4.31 -20.59 -7.61
N ARG A 23 4.49 -21.81 -8.11
CA ARG A 23 4.29 -23.02 -7.30
C ARG A 23 5.30 -23.14 -6.17
N ALA A 24 6.58 -22.84 -6.42
CA ALA A 24 7.61 -22.85 -5.40
C ALA A 24 7.31 -21.83 -4.28
N TRP A 25 6.84 -20.63 -4.64
CA TRP A 25 6.40 -19.62 -3.67
C TRP A 25 5.24 -20.12 -2.79
N VAL A 26 4.26 -20.78 -3.39
CA VAL A 26 3.13 -21.36 -2.66
C VAL A 26 3.59 -22.48 -1.73
N ASP A 27 4.48 -23.35 -2.17
CA ASP A 27 5.01 -24.43 -1.35
C ASP A 27 5.83 -23.89 -0.16
N MET A 28 6.63 -22.84 -0.35
CA MET A 28 7.29 -22.13 0.75
C MET A 28 6.29 -21.55 1.77
N ARG A 29 5.21 -20.93 1.30
CA ARG A 29 4.18 -20.35 2.17
C ARG A 29 3.36 -21.42 2.90
N ILE A 30 3.16 -22.59 2.28
CA ILE A 30 2.57 -23.76 2.94
C ILE A 30 3.50 -24.27 4.04
N ALA A 31 4.80 -24.33 3.77
CA ALA A 31 5.79 -24.76 4.76
C ALA A 31 5.85 -23.83 5.98
N SER A 32 5.77 -22.52 5.80
CA SER A 32 5.81 -21.56 6.90
C SER A 32 4.61 -21.66 7.85
N VAL A 33 3.48 -22.23 7.42
CA VAL A 33 2.27 -22.42 8.23
C VAL A 33 2.06 -23.87 8.69
N GLY A 34 3.12 -24.68 8.68
CA GLY A 34 3.10 -26.05 9.22
C GLY A 34 2.67 -27.13 8.22
N ASN A 35 2.93 -26.93 6.93
CA ASN A 35 2.73 -27.92 5.87
C ASN A 35 1.31 -28.54 5.74
N PRO A 36 0.21 -27.77 5.81
CA PRO A 36 -1.13 -28.30 5.53
C PRO A 36 -1.27 -28.78 4.08
N LYS A 37 -2.25 -29.67 3.85
CA LYS A 37 -2.65 -30.05 2.48
C LYS A 37 -3.05 -28.81 1.68
N PHE A 38 -2.66 -28.76 0.40
CA PHE A 38 -2.93 -27.63 -0.50
C PHE A 38 -4.38 -27.15 -0.46
N ASN A 39 -5.37 -28.06 -0.52
CA ASN A 39 -6.78 -27.67 -0.51
C ASN A 39 -7.22 -26.97 0.79
N ALA A 40 -6.65 -27.37 1.93
CA ALA A 40 -6.93 -26.73 3.22
C ALA A 40 -6.30 -25.34 3.28
N PHE A 41 -5.04 -25.23 2.84
CA PHE A 41 -4.32 -23.96 2.72
C PHE A 41 -5.04 -23.00 1.78
N ALA A 42 -5.34 -23.43 0.55
CA ALA A 42 -5.96 -22.62 -0.49
C ALA A 42 -7.33 -22.11 -0.04
N CYS A 43 -8.20 -22.98 0.49
CA CYS A 43 -9.49 -22.51 0.99
C CYS A 43 -9.32 -21.50 2.13
N ARG A 44 -8.45 -21.77 3.11
CA ARG A 44 -8.21 -20.84 4.22
C ARG A 44 -7.67 -19.50 3.72
N ALA A 45 -6.69 -19.52 2.82
CA ALA A 45 -6.07 -18.32 2.26
C ALA A 45 -7.09 -17.50 1.46
N LEU A 46 -7.87 -18.14 0.58
CA LEU A 46 -8.87 -17.47 -0.27
C LEU A 46 -10.05 -16.91 0.51
N THR A 47 -10.46 -17.55 1.61
CA THR A 47 -11.58 -17.04 2.44
C THR A 47 -11.14 -16.01 3.48
N THR A 48 -9.87 -16.03 3.89
CA THR A 48 -9.36 -15.15 4.96
C THR A 48 -8.61 -13.94 4.41
N SER A 49 -8.17 -13.97 3.16
CA SER A 49 -7.45 -12.84 2.55
C SER A 49 -8.34 -11.60 2.53
N LYS A 50 -7.93 -10.55 3.25
CA LYS A 50 -8.54 -9.22 3.10
C LYS A 50 -7.99 -8.59 1.83
N ILE A 51 -8.87 -8.28 0.88
CA ILE A 51 -8.49 -7.47 -0.28
C ILE A 51 -8.40 -6.02 0.20
N VAL A 52 -7.19 -5.48 0.26
CA VAL A 52 -6.96 -4.08 0.61
C VAL A 52 -6.99 -3.27 -0.67
N HIS A 53 -8.01 -2.43 -0.81
CA HIS A 53 -8.02 -1.39 -1.83
C HIS A 53 -7.18 -0.21 -1.33
N VAL A 54 -5.98 -0.06 -1.88
CA VAL A 54 -5.16 1.13 -1.64
C VAL A 54 -5.68 2.23 -2.56
N HIS A 55 -6.59 3.05 -2.04
CA HIS A 55 -6.95 4.30 -2.69
C HIS A 55 -5.87 5.33 -2.38
N PHE A 56 -5.14 5.76 -3.41
CA PHE A 56 -4.20 6.89 -3.32
C PHE A 56 -4.98 8.20 -3.29
N THR A 57 -5.82 8.39 -2.28
CA THR A 57 -6.84 9.46 -2.29
C THR A 57 -6.31 10.86 -2.01
N ASP A 58 -5.02 11.09 -1.84
CA ASP A 58 -4.51 12.43 -1.52
C ASP A 58 -3.29 12.90 -2.32
N THR A 59 -2.96 12.26 -3.45
CA THR A 59 -2.01 12.86 -4.40
C THR A 59 -2.55 14.15 -5.00
N LYS A 60 -3.87 14.32 -5.11
CA LYS A 60 -4.48 15.55 -5.62
C LYS A 60 -4.25 16.75 -4.69
N LYS A 61 -4.46 16.57 -3.37
CA LYS A 61 -4.15 17.63 -2.39
C LYS A 61 -2.66 17.97 -2.38
N LEU A 62 -1.80 16.97 -2.49
CA LEU A 62 -0.35 17.19 -2.59
C LEU A 62 0.01 18.00 -3.85
N LEU A 63 -0.58 17.67 -5.00
CA LEU A 63 -0.39 18.41 -6.25
C LEU A 63 -0.90 19.85 -6.17
N GLU A 64 -2.04 20.08 -5.52
CA GLU A 64 -2.58 21.43 -5.29
C GLU A 64 -1.64 22.28 -4.41
N GLN A 65 -1.12 21.71 -3.31
CA GLN A 65 -0.12 22.39 -2.47
C GLN A 65 1.18 22.68 -3.25
N MET A 66 1.67 21.71 -4.01
CA MET A 66 2.86 21.87 -4.84
C MET A 66 2.68 22.96 -5.92
N SER A 67 1.50 23.04 -6.53
CA SER A 67 1.16 24.09 -7.51
C SER A 67 1.12 25.48 -6.87
N ARG A 68 0.55 25.62 -5.66
CA ARG A 68 0.54 26.88 -4.92
C ARG A 68 1.96 27.41 -4.66
N ILE A 69 2.85 26.53 -4.22
CA ILE A 69 4.25 26.87 -3.91
C ILE A 69 5.01 27.24 -5.18
N GLY A 70 4.81 26.48 -6.27
CA GLY A 70 5.38 26.83 -7.56
C GLY A 70 4.97 28.22 -8.03
N ASN A 71 3.69 28.60 -7.83
CA ASN A 71 3.20 29.93 -8.18
C ASN A 71 3.83 31.03 -7.32
N ASN A 72 4.01 30.81 -6.02
CA ASN A 72 4.59 31.78 -5.11
C ASN A 72 6.09 31.96 -5.34
N LEU A 73 6.82 30.87 -5.62
CA LEU A 73 8.19 30.91 -6.10
C LEU A 73 8.30 31.72 -7.40
N ASN A 74 7.39 31.51 -8.36
CA ASN A 74 7.41 32.23 -9.62
C ASN A 74 7.16 33.73 -9.44
N GLN A 75 6.24 34.11 -8.54
CA GLN A 75 6.00 35.52 -8.21
C GLN A 75 7.23 36.19 -7.58
N ILE A 76 7.96 35.47 -6.74
CA ILE A 76 9.19 35.98 -6.11
C ILE A 76 10.32 36.09 -7.14
N ALA A 77 10.44 35.12 -8.05
CA ALA A 77 11.37 35.20 -9.17
C ALA A 77 11.07 36.40 -10.08
N HIS A 78 9.80 36.62 -10.43
CA HIS A 78 9.38 37.79 -11.20
C HIS A 78 9.70 39.11 -10.48
N ARG A 79 9.34 39.24 -9.20
CA ARG A 79 9.66 40.43 -8.41
C ARG A 79 11.16 40.66 -8.30
N ALA A 80 11.94 39.63 -8.01
CA ALA A 80 13.40 39.72 -7.94
C ALA A 80 14.02 40.20 -9.26
N ASN A 81 13.48 39.73 -10.39
CA ASN A 81 13.90 40.15 -11.74
C ASN A 81 13.50 41.60 -12.05
N GLU A 82 12.36 42.07 -11.53
CA GLU A 82 11.87 43.45 -11.75
C GLU A 82 12.54 44.48 -10.85
N THR A 83 12.81 44.15 -9.58
CA THR A 83 13.38 45.10 -8.60
C THR A 83 14.90 44.95 -8.38
N GLU A 84 15.55 43.97 -9.00
CA GLU A 84 16.95 43.55 -8.75
C GLU A 84 17.29 43.35 -7.25
N ARG A 85 16.26 43.20 -6.42
CA ARG A 85 16.34 43.12 -4.97
C ARG A 85 15.36 42.09 -4.46
N LEU A 86 15.85 41.27 -3.55
CA LEU A 86 15.09 40.26 -2.83
C LEU A 86 14.93 40.72 -1.39
N THR A 87 13.70 40.76 -0.88
CA THR A 87 13.48 41.16 0.53
C THR A 87 13.64 39.96 1.46
N ALA A 88 13.94 40.22 2.74
CA ALA A 88 13.96 39.18 3.76
C ALA A 88 12.59 38.50 3.95
N GLU A 89 11.50 39.24 3.71
CA GLU A 89 10.13 38.75 3.77
C GLU A 89 9.83 37.77 2.63
N ASP A 90 10.30 38.03 1.40
CA ASP A 90 10.15 37.09 0.28
C ASP A 90 10.84 35.76 0.56
N VAL A 91 12.06 35.80 1.11
CA VAL A 91 12.81 34.59 1.48
C VAL A 91 12.13 33.82 2.61
N ALA A 92 11.59 34.53 3.60
CA ALA A 92 10.87 33.92 4.71
C ALA A 92 9.57 33.23 4.25
N LEU A 93 8.84 33.85 3.31
CA LEU A 93 7.63 33.29 2.73
C LEU A 93 7.90 31.96 2.01
N VAL A 94 8.91 31.91 1.14
CA VAL A 94 9.30 30.67 0.44
C VAL A 94 9.71 29.58 1.42
N LYS A 95 10.52 29.93 2.43
CA LYS A 95 10.98 28.96 3.43
C LYS A 95 9.83 28.31 4.17
N ASN A 96 8.84 29.11 4.59
CA ASN A 96 7.67 28.60 5.29
C ASN A 96 6.82 27.70 4.38
N GLU A 97 6.62 28.09 3.13
CA GLU A 97 5.83 27.31 2.19
C GLU A 97 6.49 25.97 1.78
N VAL A 98 7.81 25.98 1.59
CA VAL A 98 8.59 24.75 1.37
C VAL A 98 8.55 23.85 2.60
N TYR A 99 8.55 24.43 3.80
CA TYR A 99 8.42 23.68 5.05
C TYR A 99 7.03 23.02 5.19
N ASP A 100 5.96 23.75 4.87
CA ASP A 100 4.61 23.20 4.85
C ASP A 100 4.47 22.04 3.85
N LEU A 101 5.12 22.12 2.68
CA LEU A 101 5.19 21.02 1.73
C LEU A 101 5.92 19.80 2.29
N PHE A 102 7.06 20.04 2.94
CA PHE A 102 7.85 18.97 3.55
C PHE A 102 7.03 18.19 4.59
N LEU A 103 6.27 18.90 5.42
CA LEU A 103 5.35 18.28 6.38
C LEU A 103 4.25 17.47 5.68
N ALA A 104 3.59 18.05 4.67
CA ALA A 104 2.52 17.37 3.93
C ALA A 104 3.02 16.11 3.19
N VAL A 105 4.23 16.16 2.63
CA VAL A 105 4.88 15.01 1.98
C VAL A 105 5.23 13.94 3.02
N ASN A 106 5.83 14.32 4.14
CA ASN A 106 6.18 13.38 5.21
C ASN A 106 4.94 12.69 5.77
N ASP A 107 3.85 13.40 6.02
CA ASP A 107 2.59 12.79 6.49
C ASP A 107 2.04 11.79 5.47
N ASN A 108 2.11 12.12 4.18
CA ASN A 108 1.67 11.20 3.13
C ASN A 108 2.57 9.95 3.04
N LEU A 109 3.89 10.13 3.15
CA LEU A 109 4.86 9.03 3.14
C LEU A 109 4.73 8.14 4.39
N LEU A 110 4.52 8.73 5.56
CA LEU A 110 4.25 8.02 6.81
C LEU A 110 2.97 7.21 6.71
N HIS A 111 1.89 7.79 6.17
CA HIS A 111 0.65 7.07 5.92
C HIS A 111 0.84 5.88 4.96
N ARG A 112 1.69 6.04 3.93
CA ARG A 112 2.05 4.97 2.98
C ARG A 112 2.90 3.88 3.64
N LEU A 113 3.85 4.23 4.50
CA LEU A 113 4.65 3.27 5.26
C LEU A 113 3.76 2.43 6.20
N ASP A 114 2.79 3.06 6.83
CA ASP A 114 1.79 2.39 7.67
C ASP A 114 0.97 1.35 6.90
N LEU A 115 0.57 1.68 5.67
CA LEU A 115 -0.14 0.75 4.78
C LEU A 115 0.75 -0.42 4.35
N VAL A 116 2.03 -0.17 4.04
CA VAL A 116 2.99 -1.22 3.68
C VAL A 116 3.28 -2.13 4.88
N GLN A 117 3.45 -1.58 6.08
CA GLN A 117 3.66 -2.38 7.29
C GLN A 117 2.42 -3.21 7.67
N ARG A 118 1.21 -2.68 7.47
CA ARG A 118 -0.03 -3.46 7.62
C ARG A 118 -0.11 -4.56 6.57
N TYR A 119 0.26 -4.28 5.32
CA TYR A 119 0.32 -5.29 4.26
C TYR A 119 1.30 -6.40 4.63
N GLU A 120 2.50 -6.06 5.10
CA GLU A 120 3.53 -7.01 5.53
C GLU A 120 3.03 -7.89 6.69
N ARG A 121 2.38 -7.29 7.70
CA ARG A 121 1.76 -8.04 8.81
C ARG A 121 0.68 -9.02 8.35
N VAL A 122 -0.19 -8.60 7.44
CA VAL A 122 -1.33 -9.41 6.97
C VAL A 122 -0.88 -10.50 5.98
N VAL A 123 0.08 -10.20 5.11
CA VAL A 123 0.47 -11.07 3.98
C VAL A 123 1.64 -11.99 4.32
N LEU A 124 2.61 -11.52 5.13
CA LEU A 124 3.78 -12.33 5.51
C LEU A 124 3.59 -13.02 6.88
N ASN A 125 2.99 -12.34 7.85
CA ASN A 125 2.97 -12.80 9.25
C ASN A 125 1.66 -13.43 9.71
N GLY A 126 0.65 -13.54 8.82
CA GLY A 126 -0.61 -14.26 9.04
C GLY A 126 -1.19 -14.13 10.45
N ASN A 127 -2.03 -13.11 10.70
CA ASN A 127 -2.64 -12.83 12.00
C ASN A 127 -2.91 -14.07 12.88
N HIS A 128 -2.06 -14.28 13.89
CA HIS A 128 -2.25 -15.27 14.95
C HIS A 128 -3.34 -14.89 15.97
N GLU A 129 -4.08 -13.79 15.76
CA GLU A 129 -4.99 -13.25 16.78
C GLU A 129 -6.43 -13.80 16.78
N ASN A 130 -6.81 -14.67 15.84
CA ASN A 130 -8.12 -15.33 15.92
C ASN A 130 -7.99 -16.77 16.41
N SER A 131 -7.61 -16.90 17.68
CA SER A 131 -7.84 -18.10 18.49
C SER A 131 -8.73 -17.70 19.66
N ARG A 132 -10.05 -17.70 19.41
CA ARG A 132 -11.15 -17.90 20.38
C ARG A 132 -12.46 -17.76 19.62
N ASP A 133 -12.89 -18.88 19.06
CA ASP A 133 -14.19 -19.54 19.34
C ASP A 133 -14.33 -20.77 18.41
#